data_AF-A0A7Y3FPD4-F1
#
_entry.id   AF-A0A7Y3FPD4-F1
#
_cell.length_a   1.000
_cell.length_b   1.000
_cell.length_c   1.000
_cell.angle_alpha   90.00
_cell.angle_beta   90.00
_cell.angle_gamma   90.00
#
_symmetry.space_group_name_H-M   'P 1'
#
loop_
_entity.id
_entity.type
_entity.pdbx_description
1 polymer ?
#
loop_
_entity_poly.entity_id
_entity_poly.type
_entity_poly.pdbx_seq_one_letter_code
_entity_poly.pdbx_strand_id
1 'polypeptide(L)'
;MKGRTIREHGRLGRIALGSAMIALLAACQDTPPTGVGGAPLCDLDSDLLISSLAPNAIPALNEPPMVAPDDPTVDYLRESDRVLGVVVEGEARAYPHNIFWWHEIVNDRIGDTWISLTFCPLTGSGLGFDPELEGFGRLDLGVSGLLFANNLVMYDR
;
A
#
# COMPACT_ATOMS: atom_id res chain seq x y z
N MET A 1 8.87 -72.15 -37.67
CA MET A 1 7.47 -72.08 -37.16
C MET A 1 7.37 -70.74 -36.44
N LYS A 2 6.56 -69.73 -36.76
CA LYS A 2 5.27 -69.53 -37.44
C LYS A 2 5.28 -68.00 -37.72
N GLY A 3 5.22 -67.47 -38.94
CA GLY A 3 4.02 -67.27 -39.76
C GLY A 3 4.00 -65.81 -40.27
N ARG A 4 3.89 -65.64 -41.60
CA ARG A 4 3.76 -64.38 -42.36
C ARG A 4 2.47 -63.61 -42.03
N THR A 5 2.49 -62.29 -42.26
CA THR A 5 1.45 -61.62 -43.07
C THR A 5 1.91 -60.28 -43.64
N ILE A 6 1.59 -60.06 -44.92
CA ILE A 6 1.74 -58.85 -45.73
C ILE A 6 0.44 -58.04 -45.62
N ARG A 7 0.50 -56.70 -45.67
CA ARG A 7 -0.52 -55.89 -46.36
C ARG A 7 -0.02 -54.48 -46.67
N GLU A 8 0.02 -54.16 -47.96
CA GLU A 8 0.02 -52.80 -48.49
C GLU A 8 -1.37 -52.14 -48.31
N HIS A 9 -1.38 -50.80 -48.38
CA HIS A 9 -2.41 -49.84 -48.83
C HIS A 9 -2.15 -48.56 -48.03
N GLY A 10 -1.88 -47.40 -48.61
CA GLY A 10 -2.79 -46.66 -49.48
C GLY A 10 -2.99 -45.27 -48.88
N ARG A 11 -2.24 -44.31 -49.43
CA ARG A 11 -2.48 -42.87 -49.55
C ARG A 11 -3.73 -42.31 -48.83
N LEU A 12 -3.54 -41.41 -47.86
CA LEU A 12 -4.51 -40.36 -47.53
C LEU A 12 -3.79 -39.12 -47.01
N GLY A 13 -3.74 -38.09 -47.85
CA GLY A 13 -3.34 -36.75 -47.44
C GLY A 13 -4.35 -36.17 -46.46
N ARG A 14 -3.87 -35.42 -45.47
CA ARG A 14 -4.71 -34.63 -44.57
C ARG A 14 -4.03 -33.29 -44.29
N ILE A 15 -4.44 -32.32 -45.13
CA ILE A 15 -4.91 -30.99 -44.77
C ILE A 15 -4.14 -30.31 -43.63
N ALA A 16 -3.31 -29.32 -43.99
CA ALA A 16 -2.84 -28.30 -43.09
C ALA A 16 -4.04 -27.53 -42.52
N LEU A 17 -4.41 -27.80 -41.27
CA LEU A 17 -5.25 -26.90 -40.50
C LEU A 17 -4.34 -25.74 -40.06
N GLY A 18 -4.41 -24.63 -40.80
CA GLY A 18 -3.86 -23.37 -40.32
C GLY A 18 -4.61 -22.96 -39.05
N SER A 19 -3.93 -23.02 -37.91
CA SER A 19 -4.41 -22.40 -36.68
C SER A 19 -4.44 -20.89 -36.90
N ALA A 20 -5.61 -20.35 -37.20
CA ALA A 20 -5.86 -18.92 -37.09
C ALA A 20 -5.75 -18.56 -35.61
N MET A 21 -4.58 -18.06 -35.22
CA MET A 21 -4.35 -17.45 -33.93
C MET A 21 -5.16 -16.14 -33.92
N ILE A 22 -6.38 -16.21 -33.40
CA ILE A 22 -7.19 -15.03 -33.11
C ILE A 22 -6.46 -14.32 -31.98
N ALA A 23 -5.67 -13.30 -32.33
CA ALA A 23 -5.13 -12.35 -31.38
C ALA A 23 -6.34 -11.61 -30.78
N LEU A 24 -6.72 -12.02 -29.57
CA LEU A 24 -7.65 -11.27 -28.75
C LEU A 24 -6.92 -9.98 -28.35
N LEU A 25 -7.08 -8.94 -29.15
CA LEU A 25 -6.72 -7.58 -28.76
C LEU A 25 -7.64 -7.25 -27.58
N ALA A 26 -7.15 -7.49 -26.37
CA ALA A 26 -7.71 -6.86 -25.18
C ALA A 26 -7.59 -5.35 -25.42
N ALA A 27 -8.71 -4.72 -25.77
CA ALA A 27 -8.78 -3.28 -25.85
C ALA A 27 -8.45 -2.74 -24.44
N CYS A 28 -7.34 -2.01 -24.34
CA CYS A 28 -7.12 -1.12 -23.20
C CYS A 28 -8.34 -0.20 -23.13
N GLN A 29 -9.09 -0.27 -22.04
CA GLN A 29 -10.11 0.74 -21.78
C GLN A 29 -9.38 1.98 -21.31
N ASP A 30 -9.20 2.97 -22.19
CA ASP A 30 -8.64 4.30 -21.88
C ASP A 30 -9.60 5.17 -21.03
N THR A 31 -10.66 4.59 -20.47
CA THR A 31 -11.59 5.32 -19.61
C THR A 31 -11.07 5.23 -18.18
N PRO A 32 -10.65 6.34 -17.57
CA PRO A 32 -10.23 6.33 -16.18
C PRO A 32 -11.35 5.76 -15.33
N PRO A 33 -11.04 4.91 -14.33
CA PRO A 33 -12.07 4.43 -13.43
C PRO A 33 -12.72 5.64 -12.75
N THR A 34 -14.04 5.65 -12.64
CA THR A 34 -14.80 6.75 -12.03
C THR A 34 -14.85 6.58 -10.52
N GLY A 35 -14.51 7.64 -9.80
CA GLY A 35 -14.54 7.71 -8.36
C GLY A 35 -15.94 7.98 -7.81
N VAL A 36 -16.04 8.06 -6.48
CA VAL A 36 -17.28 8.48 -5.81
C VAL A 36 -17.64 9.88 -6.30
N GLY A 37 -18.85 10.07 -6.82
CA GLY A 37 -19.30 11.35 -7.39
C GLY A 37 -19.14 11.49 -8.91
N GLY A 38 -18.61 10.47 -9.61
CA GLY A 38 -18.54 10.45 -11.08
C GLY A 38 -17.37 11.23 -11.69
N ALA A 39 -16.49 11.79 -10.87
CA ALA A 39 -15.22 12.33 -11.33
C ALA A 39 -14.27 11.19 -11.76
N PRO A 40 -13.45 11.37 -12.80
CA PRO A 40 -12.36 10.44 -13.11
C PRO A 40 -11.45 10.31 -11.88
N LEU A 41 -11.06 9.10 -11.48
CA LEU A 41 -10.12 8.90 -10.36
C LEU A 41 -8.75 9.56 -10.58
N CYS A 42 -8.44 9.95 -11.82
CA CYS A 42 -7.23 10.69 -12.18
C CYS A 42 -7.34 12.20 -11.97
N ASP A 43 -8.51 12.71 -11.57
CA ASP A 43 -8.75 14.12 -11.30
C ASP A 43 -9.14 14.29 -9.83
N LEU A 44 -8.26 14.91 -9.04
CA LEU A 44 -8.57 15.25 -7.67
C LEU A 44 -9.45 16.49 -7.68
N ASP A 45 -10.64 16.39 -7.08
CA ASP A 45 -11.50 17.55 -6.90
C ASP A 45 -10.79 18.57 -5.99
N SER A 46 -10.33 19.67 -6.60
CA SER A 46 -9.59 20.72 -5.90
C SER A 46 -10.43 21.42 -4.83
N ASP A 47 -11.76 21.38 -4.92
CA ASP A 47 -12.64 21.98 -3.93
C ASP A 47 -12.63 21.18 -2.61
N LEU A 48 -12.20 19.91 -2.65
CA LEU A 48 -12.00 19.05 -1.49
C LEU A 48 -10.58 19.14 -0.91
N LEU A 49 -9.67 19.87 -1.58
CA LEU A 49 -8.30 20.07 -1.13
C LEU A 49 -8.20 21.34 -0.29
N ILE A 50 -7.80 21.20 0.96
CA ILE A 50 -7.65 22.30 1.92
C ILE A 50 -6.19 22.36 2.35
N SER A 51 -5.59 23.56 2.28
CA SER A 51 -4.27 23.83 2.87
C SER A 51 -4.44 24.46 4.24
N SER A 52 -3.93 23.81 5.28
CA SER A 52 -4.06 24.29 6.67
C SER A 52 -2.73 24.77 7.24
N LEU A 53 -1.66 24.00 7.04
CA LEU A 53 -0.34 24.25 7.61
C LEU A 53 0.74 24.21 6.53
N ALA A 54 1.91 24.76 6.84
CA ALA A 54 3.10 24.53 6.01
C ALA A 54 3.52 23.05 6.08
N PRO A 55 4.16 22.50 5.03
CA PRO A 55 4.75 21.16 5.09
C PRO A 55 5.65 20.98 6.31
N ASN A 56 5.51 19.85 7.01
CA ASN A 56 6.21 19.49 8.26
C ASN A 56 5.97 20.42 9.46
N ALA A 57 4.96 21.29 9.45
CA ALA A 57 4.58 22.03 10.65
C ALA A 57 4.21 21.08 11.83
N ILE A 58 3.71 19.88 11.50
CA ILE A 58 3.61 18.73 12.39
C ILE A 58 4.73 17.76 11.96
N PRO A 59 5.75 17.52 12.79
CA PRO A 59 6.91 16.74 12.38
C PRO A 59 6.60 15.24 12.44
N ALA A 60 6.89 14.51 11.36
CA ALA A 60 6.89 13.05 11.40
C ALA A 60 7.90 12.53 12.43
N LEU A 61 7.55 11.45 13.13
CA LEU A 61 8.41 10.77 14.07
C LEU A 61 9.21 9.69 13.33
N ASN A 62 10.53 9.74 13.42
CA ASN A 62 11.39 8.81 12.69
C ASN A 62 12.15 7.92 13.68
N GLU A 63 12.13 6.61 13.43
CA GLU A 63 12.84 5.57 14.19
C GLU A 63 12.77 5.79 15.72
N PRO A 64 11.55 5.87 16.29
CA PRO A 64 11.40 6.12 17.71
C PRO A 64 12.03 4.99 18.54
N PRO A 65 12.64 5.31 19.69
CA PRO A 65 13.13 4.28 20.60
C PRO A 65 11.94 3.46 21.13
N MET A 66 12.08 2.14 21.14
CA MET A 66 11.09 1.23 21.69
C MET A 66 11.49 0.79 23.10
N VAL A 67 10.50 0.67 23.98
CA VAL A 67 10.66 0.19 25.36
C VAL A 67 9.71 -0.98 25.62
N ALA A 68 10.02 -1.79 26.63
CA ALA A 68 9.15 -2.88 27.05
C ALA A 68 7.85 -2.34 27.69
N PRO A 69 6.73 -3.08 27.65
CA PRO A 69 5.48 -2.65 28.25
C PRO A 69 5.53 -2.40 29.76
N ASP A 70 6.53 -2.95 30.47
CA ASP A 70 6.75 -2.79 31.92
C ASP A 70 7.81 -1.72 32.25
N ASP A 71 8.32 -0.99 31.26
CA ASP A 71 9.29 0.08 31.46
C ASP A 71 8.65 1.26 32.24
N PRO A 72 9.32 1.82 33.27
CA PRO A 72 8.76 2.91 34.06
C PRO A 72 8.43 4.18 33.24
N THR A 73 9.04 4.36 32.06
CA THR A 73 8.77 5.49 31.17
C THR A 73 7.42 5.39 30.44
N VAL A 74 6.73 4.24 30.51
CA VAL A 74 5.37 4.07 29.94
C VAL A 74 4.25 4.40 30.93
N ASP A 75 4.56 4.97 32.10
CA ASP A 75 3.61 5.31 33.16
C ASP A 75 2.49 6.30 32.74
N TYR A 76 2.72 7.02 31.64
CA TYR A 76 1.73 7.91 31.02
C TYR A 76 0.60 7.15 30.30
N LEU A 77 0.75 5.84 30.05
CA LEU A 77 -0.25 4.99 29.41
C LEU A 77 -1.07 4.22 30.44
N ARG A 78 -2.39 4.19 30.20
CA ARG A 78 -3.33 3.34 30.91
C ARG A 78 -3.57 2.06 30.14
N GLU A 79 -3.98 1.00 30.82
CA GLU A 79 -4.35 -0.28 30.18
C GLU A 79 -5.48 -0.13 29.13
N SER A 80 -6.31 0.92 29.26
CA SER A 80 -7.41 1.22 28.33
C SER A 80 -7.02 2.11 27.15
N ASP A 81 -5.79 2.63 27.13
CA ASP A 81 -5.35 3.54 26.07
C ASP A 81 -5.15 2.78 24.75
N ARG A 82 -5.45 3.45 23.65
CA ARG A 82 -5.37 2.86 22.32
C ARG A 82 -3.96 2.94 21.79
N VAL A 83 -3.59 1.93 21.01
CA VAL A 83 -2.33 1.88 20.27
C VAL A 83 -2.62 1.51 18.82
N LEU A 84 -1.78 1.97 17.89
CA LEU A 84 -1.65 1.33 16.59
C LEU A 84 -0.66 0.19 16.77
N GLY A 85 -1.13 -1.04 16.63
CA GLY A 85 -0.32 -2.24 16.74
C GLY A 85 0.11 -2.74 15.37
N VAL A 86 1.37 -3.13 15.22
CA VAL A 86 1.89 -3.78 14.02
C VAL A 86 2.63 -5.05 14.40
N VAL A 87 2.59 -6.03 13.50
CA VAL A 87 3.40 -7.24 13.60
C VAL A 87 4.11 -7.43 12.28
N VAL A 88 5.45 -7.36 12.30
CA VAL A 88 6.31 -7.48 11.12
C VAL A 88 7.35 -8.54 11.43
N GLU A 89 7.46 -9.56 10.59
CA GLU A 89 8.41 -10.68 10.77
C GLU A 89 8.37 -11.31 12.20
N GLY A 90 7.20 -11.29 12.84
CA GLY A 90 7.00 -11.82 14.19
C GLY A 90 7.36 -10.87 15.34
N GLU A 91 7.94 -9.70 15.05
CA GLU A 91 8.14 -8.63 16.03
C GLU A 91 6.88 -7.77 16.12
N ALA A 92 6.31 -7.68 17.33
CA ALA A 92 5.15 -6.84 17.60
C ALA A 92 5.60 -5.50 18.18
N ARG A 93 5.10 -4.39 17.61
CA ARG A 93 5.27 -3.04 18.16
C ARG A 93 3.93 -2.38 18.38
N ALA A 94 3.85 -1.53 19.40
CA ALA A 94 2.69 -0.74 19.74
C ALA A 94 3.07 0.74 19.78
N TYR A 95 2.37 1.55 19.00
CA TYR A 95 2.56 3.00 18.93
C TYR A 95 1.38 3.67 19.61
N PRO A 96 1.58 4.32 20.76
CA PRO A 96 0.47 4.90 21.51
C PRO A 96 -0.27 5.96 20.69
N HIS A 97 -1.61 5.90 20.70
CA HIS A 97 -2.46 6.78 19.92
C HIS A 97 -2.19 8.27 20.17
N ASN A 98 -1.81 8.64 21.40
CA ASN A 98 -1.52 10.02 21.78
C ASN A 98 -0.25 10.60 21.11
N ILE A 99 0.74 9.78 20.71
CA ILE A 99 1.92 10.29 19.99
C ILE A 99 1.53 10.82 18.62
N PHE A 100 0.51 10.21 17.99
CA PHE A 100 0.04 10.63 16.69
C PHE A 100 -0.66 11.98 16.69
N TRP A 101 -1.09 12.50 17.86
CA TRP A 101 -1.58 13.88 17.95
C TRP A 101 -0.48 14.92 17.76
N TRP A 102 0.78 14.52 18.00
CA TRP A 102 1.95 15.37 17.85
C TRP A 102 2.68 15.16 16.53
N HIS A 103 2.58 13.96 15.97
CA HIS A 103 3.41 13.54 14.86
C HIS A 103 2.64 13.16 13.59
N GLU A 104 1.39 12.70 13.71
CA GLU A 104 0.50 12.18 12.65
C GLU A 104 1.07 11.03 11.78
N ILE A 105 2.39 10.90 11.67
CA ILE A 105 3.15 9.95 10.88
C ILE A 105 4.33 9.44 11.74
N VAL A 106 4.54 8.13 11.71
CA VAL A 106 5.71 7.46 12.25
C VAL A 106 6.38 6.68 11.11
N ASN A 107 7.61 7.00 10.77
CA ASN A 107 8.44 6.18 9.89
C ASN A 107 9.38 5.35 10.76
N ASP A 108 9.21 4.04 10.75
CA ASP A 108 9.96 3.14 11.64
C ASP A 108 10.56 1.97 10.87
N ARG A 109 11.57 1.36 11.47
CA ARG A 109 12.24 0.17 10.97
C ARG A 109 12.16 -0.95 12.01
N ILE A 110 11.53 -2.06 11.60
CA ILE A 110 11.40 -3.26 12.41
C ILE A 110 12.32 -4.33 11.81
N GLY A 111 13.42 -4.63 12.50
CA GLY A 111 14.51 -5.42 11.93
C GLY A 111 15.05 -4.76 10.66
N ASP A 112 14.85 -5.43 9.52
CA ASP A 112 15.26 -4.92 8.21
C ASP A 112 14.12 -4.29 7.39
N THR A 113 12.87 -4.37 7.87
CA THR A 113 11.67 -3.90 7.15
C THR A 113 11.29 -2.49 7.57
N TRP A 114 11.14 -1.60 6.60
CA TRP A 114 10.58 -0.27 6.83
C TRP A 114 9.06 -0.31 6.85
N ILE A 115 8.48 0.51 7.72
CA ILE A 115 7.05 0.78 7.76
C ILE A 115 6.80 2.27 7.93
N SER A 116 5.68 2.74 7.41
CA SER A 116 5.14 4.05 7.75
C SER A 116 3.74 3.88 8.32
N LEU A 117 3.52 4.38 9.53
CA LEU A 117 2.22 4.41 10.18
C LEU A 117 1.70 5.84 10.17
N THR A 118 0.44 6.02 9.84
CA THR A 118 -0.22 7.31 9.91
C THR A 118 -1.48 7.24 10.72
N PHE A 119 -1.84 8.39 11.28
CA PHE A 119 -3.10 8.57 11.96
C PHE A 119 -3.62 9.98 11.73
N CYS A 120 -4.82 10.08 11.16
CA CYS A 120 -5.48 11.35 10.95
C CYS A 120 -6.38 11.69 12.15
N PRO A 121 -6.07 12.72 12.95
CA PRO A 121 -6.86 13.05 14.14
C PRO A 121 -8.27 13.56 13.80
N LEU A 122 -8.50 14.03 12.56
CA LEU A 122 -9.81 14.53 12.12
C LEU A 122 -10.81 13.41 11.80
N THR A 123 -10.33 12.30 11.25
CA THR A 123 -11.18 11.17 10.83
C THR A 123 -11.04 9.97 11.77
N GLY A 124 -10.04 9.98 12.65
CA GLY A 124 -9.72 8.86 13.53
C GLY A 124 -9.21 7.62 12.78
N SER A 125 -8.74 7.78 11.54
CA SER A 125 -8.22 6.69 10.72
C SER A 125 -6.74 6.46 10.98
N GLY A 126 -6.36 5.23 11.28
CA GLY A 126 -4.98 4.77 11.36
C GLY A 126 -4.67 3.83 10.20
N LEU A 127 -3.54 4.05 9.50
CA LEU A 127 -3.12 3.25 8.35
C LEU A 127 -1.64 2.88 8.48
N GLY A 128 -1.28 1.73 7.93
CA GLY A 128 0.11 1.28 7.80
C GLY A 128 0.46 1.04 6.35
N PHE A 129 1.66 1.43 5.97
CA PHE A 129 2.18 1.37 4.61
C PHE A 129 3.53 0.67 4.59
N ASP A 130 3.77 -0.09 3.53
CA ASP A 130 5.12 -0.41 3.07
C ASP A 130 5.62 0.81 2.27
N PRO A 131 6.66 1.52 2.75
CA PRO A 131 7.17 2.70 2.07
C PRO A 131 8.14 2.35 0.93
N GLU A 132 8.47 1.07 0.71
CA GLU A 132 9.34 0.65 -0.39
C GLU A 132 8.54 0.53 -1.69
N LEU A 133 8.92 1.35 -2.68
CA LEU A 133 8.32 1.34 -4.02
C LEU A 133 9.34 0.85 -5.05
N GLU A 134 8.96 -0.16 -5.83
CA GLU A 134 9.79 -0.70 -6.90
C GLU A 134 10.16 0.40 -7.90
N GLY A 135 11.47 0.60 -8.11
CA GLY A 135 12.00 1.62 -9.01
C GLY A 135 12.06 3.05 -8.47
N PHE A 136 11.46 3.33 -7.31
CA PHE A 136 11.47 4.66 -6.66
C PHE A 136 12.24 4.68 -5.35
N GLY A 137 12.46 3.51 -4.73
CA GLY A 137 13.14 3.38 -3.45
C GLY A 137 12.18 3.55 -2.28
N ARG A 138 12.75 3.88 -1.11
CA ARG A 138 11.99 4.05 0.13
C ARG A 138 11.51 5.48 0.26
N LEU A 139 10.20 5.66 0.41
CA LEU A 139 9.58 6.94 0.75
C LEU A 139 9.91 7.38 2.18
N ASP A 140 10.21 8.65 2.37
CA ASP A 140 10.29 9.31 3.68
C ASP A 140 9.06 10.19 3.89
N LEU A 141 7.98 9.58 4.42
CA LEU A 141 6.70 10.25 4.50
C LEU A 141 6.69 11.41 5.51
N GLY A 142 6.16 12.54 5.09
CA GLY A 142 5.95 13.76 5.86
C GLY A 142 4.50 14.25 5.84
N VAL A 143 4.16 15.08 6.84
CA VAL A 143 2.86 15.75 6.91
C VAL A 143 2.87 16.93 5.96
N SER A 144 2.04 16.90 4.91
CA SER A 144 2.04 17.95 3.88
C SER A 144 1.40 19.27 4.35
N GLY A 145 0.57 19.22 5.41
CA GLY A 145 -0.30 20.33 5.80
C GLY A 145 -1.55 20.48 4.94
N LEU A 146 -1.74 19.59 3.95
CA LEU A 146 -2.93 19.48 3.12
C LEU A 146 -3.90 18.43 3.67
N LEU A 147 -5.18 18.66 3.41
CA LEU A 147 -6.27 17.72 3.64
C LEU A 147 -7.00 17.48 2.32
N PHE A 148 -7.35 16.23 2.03
CA PHE A 148 -8.24 15.87 0.94
C PHE A 148 -9.50 15.20 1.52
N ALA A 149 -10.66 15.83 1.34
CA ALA A 149 -11.91 15.39 1.96
C ALA A 149 -11.76 15.10 3.47
N ASN A 150 -11.08 16.01 4.19
CA ASN A 150 -10.70 15.92 5.61
C ASN A 150 -9.70 14.81 5.99
N ASN A 151 -9.11 14.11 5.02
CA ASN A 151 -8.08 13.11 5.29
C ASN A 151 -6.68 13.71 5.16
N LEU A 152 -5.77 13.25 6.01
CA LEU A 152 -4.35 13.56 5.95
C LEU A 152 -3.80 13.26 4.54
N VAL A 153 -3.15 14.25 3.94
CA VAL A 153 -2.34 14.07 2.73
C VAL A 153 -0.87 14.02 3.13
N MET A 154 -0.17 12.98 2.67
CA MET A 154 1.25 12.76 2.92
C MET A 154 2.06 13.21 1.71
N TYR A 155 3.35 13.45 1.89
CA TYR A 155 4.29 13.65 0.80
C TYR A 155 5.64 13.02 1.13
N ASP A 156 6.47 12.82 0.10
CA ASP A 156 7.85 12.33 0.23
C ASP A 156 8.81 13.51 0.45
N ARG A 157 9.68 13.45 1.46
CA ARG A 157 10.49 14.58 1.96
C ARG A 157 11.87 14.75 1.33
#